data_AF-A0A821D258-F1
#
_entry.id   AF-A0A821D258-F1
#
_cell.length_a   1.000
_cell.length_b   1.000
_cell.length_c   1.000
_cell.angle_alpha   90.00
_cell.angle_beta   90.00
_cell.angle_gamma   90.00
#
_symmetry.space_group_name_H-M   'P 1'
#
loop_
_entity.id
_entity.type
_entity.pdbx_description
1 polymer ?
#
loop_
_entity_poly.entity_id
_entity_poly.type
_entity_poly.pdbx_seq_one_letter_code
_entity_poly.pdbx_strand_id
1 'polypeptide(L)'
;MSTSELAATTCAVCNVRTPAKDSEKLSISKIPNIHLFKVFEELNDLIINIQSPSLQHSRSDREISTNNNNIKITGYAKNPSTFDSPSFYCQNNVILYKSGLFQQNKVDMCILCQKCHGALSKGSIPKFSAANNMWLGDIPAELEGLTIPEEKLISLYRHNSCIIKLHSPFHSTTTAQTALKGNCISFVQNVPNIVNSLPL
;
A
#
# COMPACT_ATOMS: atom_id res chain seq x y z
N MET A 1 19.26 -13.30 23.94
CA MET A 1 18.17 -13.04 22.98
C MET A 1 18.77 -13.08 21.59
N SER A 2 18.44 -14.09 20.78
CA SER A 2 19.03 -14.22 19.44
C SER A 2 18.40 -13.19 18.50
N THR A 3 19.22 -12.61 17.63
CA THR A 3 18.85 -11.56 16.67
C THR A 3 17.75 -11.97 15.67
N SER A 4 17.43 -13.26 15.58
CA SER A 4 16.35 -13.81 14.77
C SER A 4 14.93 -13.55 15.32
N GLU A 5 14.77 -13.30 16.63
CA GLU A 5 13.44 -13.07 17.25
C GLU A 5 12.86 -11.67 16.97
N LEU A 6 13.69 -10.73 16.49
CA LEU A 6 13.34 -9.32 16.25
C LEU A 6 13.11 -8.99 14.77
N ALA A 7 13.30 -9.95 13.86
CA ALA A 7 13.06 -9.72 12.44
C ALA A 7 11.56 -9.50 12.20
N ALA A 8 11.20 -8.31 11.73
CA ALA A 8 9.85 -7.99 11.29
C ALA A 8 9.71 -8.27 9.79
N THR A 9 8.58 -8.82 9.39
CA THR A 9 8.23 -9.10 7.99
C THR A 9 6.89 -8.47 7.64
N THR A 10 6.72 -8.05 6.40
CA THR A 10 5.47 -7.46 5.91
C THR A 10 4.58 -8.54 5.31
N CYS A 11 3.32 -8.60 5.74
CA CYS A 11 2.34 -9.53 5.19
C CYS A 11 1.89 -9.08 3.78
N ALA A 12 1.92 -9.98 2.81
CA ALA A 12 1.46 -9.75 1.44
C ALA A 12 -0.05 -9.50 1.33
N VAL A 13 -0.84 -9.90 2.33
CA VAL A 13 -2.30 -9.74 2.30
C VAL A 13 -2.74 -8.44 2.95
N CYS A 14 -2.20 -8.10 4.13
CA CYS A 14 -2.67 -6.94 4.90
C CYS A 14 -1.67 -5.79 5.00
N ASN A 15 -0.48 -5.90 4.39
CA ASN A 15 0.60 -4.93 4.47
C ASN A 15 1.08 -4.56 5.90
N VAL A 16 0.64 -5.30 6.92
CA VAL A 16 1.05 -5.08 8.31
C VAL A 16 2.41 -5.73 8.54
N ARG A 17 3.32 -5.01 9.21
CA ARG A 17 4.56 -5.58 9.73
C ARG A 17 4.27 -6.43 10.97
N THR A 18 4.63 -7.71 10.90
CA THR A 18 4.49 -8.67 12.00
C THR A 18 5.84 -9.28 12.34
N PRO A 19 6.05 -9.75 13.58
CA PRO A 19 7.22 -10.57 13.91
C PRO A 19 7.31 -11.77 12.96
N ALA A 20 8.51 -12.14 12.54
CA ALA A 20 8.72 -13.26 11.62
C ALA A 20 8.16 -14.58 12.17
N LYS A 21 8.18 -14.78 13.50
CA LYS A 21 7.57 -15.94 14.18
C LYS A 21 6.04 -16.05 13.99
N ASP A 22 5.37 -14.92 13.79
CA ASP A 22 3.92 -14.82 13.59
C ASP A 22 3.56 -14.77 12.10
N SER A 23 4.48 -15.20 11.24
CA SER A 23 4.35 -15.13 9.78
C SER A 23 4.83 -16.43 9.15
N GLU A 24 4.14 -16.86 8.09
CA GLU A 24 4.46 -18.04 7.32
C GLU A 24 4.90 -17.65 5.92
N LYS A 25 5.89 -18.38 5.39
CA LYS A 25 6.33 -18.25 3.99
C LYS A 25 5.71 -19.37 3.19
N LEU A 26 4.93 -19.03 2.18
CA LEU A 26 4.31 -20.01 1.28
C LEU A 26 4.34 -19.52 -0.16
N SER A 27 4.21 -20.45 -1.11
CA SER A 27 4.02 -20.10 -2.51
C SER A 27 2.64 -19.45 -2.69
N ILE A 28 2.53 -18.48 -3.59
CA ILE A 28 1.25 -17.82 -3.91
C ILE A 28 0.18 -18.87 -4.28
N SER A 29 0.58 -19.93 -4.99
CA SER A 29 -0.29 -21.05 -5.36
C SER A 29 -0.90 -21.82 -4.18
N LYS A 30 -0.29 -21.75 -2.99
CA LYS A 30 -0.69 -22.47 -1.77
C LYS A 30 -1.50 -21.62 -0.80
N ILE A 31 -1.83 -20.37 -1.15
CA ILE A 31 -2.64 -19.51 -0.30
C ILE A 31 -4.02 -20.15 -0.11
N PRO A 32 -4.45 -20.41 1.14
CA PRO A 32 -5.77 -20.97 1.40
C PRO A 32 -6.85 -20.01 0.92
N ASN A 33 -7.89 -20.54 0.26
CA ASN A 33 -9.04 -19.77 -0.23
C ASN A 33 -8.65 -18.49 -1.01
N ILE A 34 -7.61 -18.57 -1.85
CA ILE A 34 -7.10 -17.43 -2.64
C ILE A 34 -8.16 -16.70 -3.49
N HIS A 35 -9.23 -17.41 -3.88
CA HIS A 35 -10.37 -16.84 -4.62
C HIS A 35 -11.12 -15.74 -3.84
N LEU A 36 -10.97 -15.68 -2.51
CA LEU A 36 -11.53 -14.61 -1.68
C LEU A 36 -10.89 -13.24 -1.93
N PHE A 37 -9.74 -13.22 -2.61
CA PHE A 37 -9.05 -11.99 -3.01
C PHE A 37 -9.43 -11.49 -4.40
N LYS A 38 -10.48 -12.05 -5.00
CA LYS A 38 -11.00 -11.59 -6.28
C LYS A 38 -11.45 -10.13 -6.18
N VAL A 39 -10.88 -9.30 -7.03
CA VAL A 39 -11.31 -7.91 -7.19
C VAL A 39 -12.77 -7.86 -7.59
N PHE A 40 -13.56 -6.99 -6.95
CA PHE A 40 -14.90 -6.64 -7.41
C PHE A 40 -14.84 -6.07 -8.84
N GLU A 41 -15.79 -6.43 -9.70
CA GLU A 41 -15.79 -6.03 -11.12
C GLU A 41 -15.69 -4.50 -11.31
N GLU A 42 -16.34 -3.73 -10.43
CA GLU A 42 -16.31 -2.26 -10.42
C GLU A 42 -14.91 -1.67 -10.14
N LEU A 43 -14.09 -2.35 -9.33
CA LEU A 43 -12.71 -1.95 -9.10
C LEU A 43 -11.83 -2.24 -10.32
N ASN A 44 -12.11 -3.31 -11.07
CA ASN A 44 -11.35 -3.62 -12.29
C ASN A 44 -11.48 -2.47 -13.29
N ASP A 45 -12.67 -1.91 -13.45
CA ASP A 45 -12.89 -0.76 -14.34
C ASP A 45 -12.14 0.49 -13.88
N LEU A 46 -12.11 0.79 -12.58
CA LEU A 46 -11.32 1.90 -12.03
C LEU A 46 -9.81 1.67 -12.19
N ILE A 47 -9.33 0.44 -11.97
CA ILE A 47 -7.93 0.05 -12.17
C ILE A 47 -7.53 0.20 -13.66
N ILE A 48 -8.40 -0.20 -14.59
CA ILE A 48 -8.21 -0.05 -16.03
C ILE A 48 -8.15 1.43 -16.41
N ASN A 49 -9.06 2.24 -15.87
CA ASN A 49 -9.18 3.67 -16.20
C ASN A 49 -7.99 4.49 -15.69
N ILE A 50 -7.42 4.16 -14.53
CA ILE A 50 -6.19 4.80 -14.01
C ILE A 50 -4.99 4.60 -14.97
N GLN A 51 -5.04 3.58 -15.83
CA GLN A 51 -3.96 3.26 -16.78
C GLN A 51 -4.20 3.73 -18.22
N SER A 52 -5.28 4.46 -18.50
CA SER A 52 -5.50 5.07 -19.82
C SER A 52 -4.67 6.36 -19.94
N PRO A 53 -3.72 6.50 -20.88
CA PRO A 53 -2.86 7.69 -21.01
C PRO A 53 -3.57 8.96 -21.51
N SER A 54 -4.91 9.02 -21.48
CA SER A 54 -5.72 10.00 -22.19
C SER A 54 -6.42 11.03 -21.30
N LEU A 55 -5.75 11.53 -20.26
CA LEU A 55 -6.06 12.83 -19.66
C LEU A 55 -4.82 13.73 -19.76
N GLN A 56 -4.44 14.04 -21.00
CA GLN A 56 -3.56 15.17 -21.28
C GLN A 56 -4.35 16.45 -20.96
N HIS A 57 -4.10 17.03 -19.78
CA HIS A 57 -4.34 18.46 -19.61
C HIS A 57 -3.37 19.19 -20.54
N SER A 58 -3.94 19.85 -21.54
CA SER A 58 -3.23 20.66 -22.52
C SER A 58 -2.38 21.72 -21.84
N ARG A 59 -1.06 21.58 -21.91
CA ARG A 59 -0.15 22.72 -21.87
C ARG A 59 1.00 22.48 -22.84
N SER A 60 0.91 23.20 -23.95
CA SER A 60 1.97 23.41 -24.91
C SER A 60 3.25 23.83 -24.21
N ASP A 61 4.39 23.19 -24.49
CA ASP A 61 5.60 23.86 -24.95
C ASP A 61 6.72 22.89 -25.36
N ARG A 62 7.01 22.91 -26.67
CA ARG A 62 8.30 22.81 -27.38
C ARG A 62 9.24 21.61 -27.14
N GLU A 63 9.42 20.86 -28.24
CA GLU A 63 10.44 19.86 -28.49
C GLU A 63 11.88 20.40 -28.31
N ILE A 64 12.72 19.64 -27.61
CA ILE A 64 14.14 19.50 -27.93
C ILE A 64 14.50 18.02 -27.79
N SER A 65 14.88 17.40 -28.91
CA SER A 65 15.51 16.09 -28.95
C SER A 65 17.00 16.22 -28.68
N THR A 66 17.58 15.30 -27.91
CA THR A 66 18.91 14.74 -28.20
C THR A 66 19.02 13.33 -27.61
N ASN A 67 19.60 12.47 -28.44
CA ASN A 67 19.74 11.03 -28.29
C ASN A 67 20.84 10.60 -27.30
N ASN A 68 20.71 9.32 -26.90
CA ASN A 68 21.75 8.37 -26.47
C ASN A 68 22.25 8.43 -25.02
N ASN A 69 21.76 7.52 -24.16
CA ASN A 69 22.45 6.25 -23.82
C ASN A 69 21.81 5.51 -22.62
N ASN A 70 21.16 4.38 -22.92
CA ASN A 70 21.06 3.11 -22.18
C ASN A 70 21.03 3.11 -20.64
N ILE A 71 19.86 2.80 -20.06
CA ILE A 71 19.76 1.75 -19.01
C ILE A 71 18.54 0.86 -19.31
N LYS A 72 18.83 -0.44 -19.45
CA LYS A 72 17.88 -1.54 -19.70
C LYS A 72 16.98 -1.79 -18.50
N ILE A 73 15.68 -1.91 -18.73
CA ILE A 73 14.84 -2.85 -17.96
C ILE A 73 14.16 -3.78 -18.96
N THR A 74 14.53 -5.05 -18.86
CA THR A 74 14.06 -6.16 -19.67
C THR A 74 12.61 -6.50 -19.33
N GLY A 75 11.74 -6.28 -20.31
CA GLY A 75 10.59 -7.11 -20.71
C GLY A 75 9.73 -7.77 -19.64
N TYR A 76 8.47 -7.34 -19.59
CA TYR A 76 7.35 -8.26 -19.73
C TYR A 76 6.36 -7.70 -20.76
N ALA A 77 6.01 -8.54 -21.73
CA ALA A 77 4.98 -8.25 -22.70
C ALA A 77 3.65 -7.98 -21.97
N LYS A 78 2.99 -6.88 -22.34
CA LYS A 78 1.66 -6.53 -21.82
C LYS A 78 0.66 -7.60 -22.25
N ASN A 79 0.33 -8.52 -21.34
CA ASN A 79 -0.95 -9.22 -21.41
C ASN A 79 -2.01 -8.26 -20.84
N PRO A 80 -3.19 -8.10 -21.48
CA PRO A 80 -4.25 -7.21 -21.00
C PRO A 80 -4.93 -7.69 -19.69
N SER A 81 -4.41 -8.73 -19.03
CA SER A 81 -4.95 -9.33 -17.80
C SER A 81 -4.07 -9.13 -16.55
N THR A 82 -3.01 -8.34 -16.63
CA THR A 82 -2.10 -8.05 -15.51
C THR A 82 -1.99 -6.55 -15.29
N PHE A 83 -2.55 -6.07 -14.19
CA PHE A 83 -2.44 -4.67 -13.76
C PHE A 83 -1.22 -4.54 -12.84
N ASP A 84 -0.17 -3.88 -13.31
CA ASP A 84 1.06 -3.72 -12.54
C ASP A 84 1.13 -2.32 -11.94
N SER A 85 0.67 -2.20 -10.69
CA SER A 85 0.86 -1.00 -9.85
C SER A 85 2.15 -1.18 -9.04
N PRO A 86 2.95 -0.14 -8.73
CA PRO A 86 4.17 -0.29 -7.94
C PRO A 86 3.95 -0.96 -6.57
N SER A 87 2.82 -0.71 -5.90
CA SER A 87 2.55 -1.30 -4.58
C SER A 87 1.83 -2.66 -4.60
N PHE A 88 1.14 -2.99 -5.68
CA PHE A 88 0.29 -4.17 -5.76
C PHE A 88 0.67 -5.12 -6.88
N TYR A 89 0.53 -6.42 -6.61
CA TYR A 89 0.60 -7.49 -7.57
C TYR A 89 -0.82 -7.95 -7.86
N CYS A 90 -1.21 -7.90 -9.13
CA CYS A 90 -2.50 -8.38 -9.59
C CYS A 90 -2.30 -9.45 -10.67
N GLN A 91 -2.65 -10.69 -10.35
CA GLN A 91 -2.65 -11.79 -11.32
C GLN A 91 -3.89 -12.65 -11.10
N ASN A 92 -4.59 -13.01 -12.18
CA ASN A 92 -5.82 -13.82 -12.14
C ASN A 92 -6.91 -13.23 -11.21
N ASN A 93 -7.07 -11.90 -11.23
CA ASN A 93 -7.94 -11.12 -10.33
C ASN A 93 -7.61 -11.22 -8.84
N VAL A 94 -6.46 -11.77 -8.46
CA VAL A 94 -6.02 -11.79 -7.05
C VAL A 94 -5.12 -10.59 -6.79
N ILE A 95 -5.48 -9.75 -5.82
CA ILE A 95 -4.66 -8.61 -5.39
C ILE A 95 -3.86 -8.97 -4.14
N LEU A 96 -2.54 -8.73 -4.19
CA LEU A 96 -1.61 -8.83 -3.06
C LEU A 96 -0.68 -7.60 -3.02
N TYR A 97 -0.17 -7.28 -1.83
CA TYR A 97 0.86 -6.26 -1.66
C TYR A 97 2.24 -6.80 -2.06
N LYS A 98 2.91 -6.11 -2.97
CA LYS A 98 4.28 -6.47 -3.44
C LYS A 98 5.31 -6.50 -2.32
N SER A 99 5.12 -5.67 -1.29
CA SER A 99 6.00 -5.59 -0.11
C SER A 99 6.18 -6.91 0.64
N GLY A 100 5.22 -7.83 0.53
CA GLY A 100 5.26 -9.17 1.13
C GLY A 100 5.59 -10.28 0.14
N LEU A 101 5.88 -9.97 -1.12
CA LEU A 101 6.22 -10.92 -2.17
C LEU A 101 7.73 -11.02 -2.36
N PHE A 102 8.21 -12.22 -2.65
CA PHE A 102 9.61 -12.48 -2.94
C PHE A 102 9.73 -13.73 -3.81
N GLN A 103 10.83 -13.84 -4.56
CA GLN A 103 11.08 -15.02 -5.38
C GLN A 103 12.07 -15.95 -4.67
N GLN A 104 11.77 -17.24 -4.64
CA GLN A 104 12.67 -18.28 -4.11
C GLN A 104 12.75 -19.42 -5.11
N ASN A 105 13.95 -19.75 -5.59
CA ASN A 105 14.17 -20.82 -6.59
C ASN A 105 13.29 -20.69 -7.86
N LYS A 106 13.11 -19.46 -8.37
CA LYS A 106 12.21 -19.12 -9.50
C LYS A 106 10.72 -19.35 -9.25
N VAL A 107 10.31 -19.57 -7.99
CA VAL A 107 8.91 -19.69 -7.58
C VAL A 107 8.50 -18.42 -6.84
N ASP A 108 7.32 -17.90 -7.16
CA ASP A 108 6.76 -16.75 -6.47
C ASP A 108 6.22 -17.16 -5.09
N MET A 109 6.77 -16.51 -4.07
CA MET A 109 6.49 -16.74 -2.66
C MET A 109 5.91 -15.47 -2.04
N CYS A 110 5.13 -15.66 -0.99
CA CYS A 110 4.56 -14.59 -0.20
C CYS A 110 4.74 -14.84 1.29
N ILE A 111 4.80 -13.76 2.07
CA ILE A 111 4.75 -13.78 3.52
C ILE A 111 3.30 -13.55 3.95
N LEU A 112 2.77 -14.43 4.80
CA LEU A 112 1.40 -14.34 5.31
C LEU A 112 1.43 -14.33 6.84
N CYS A 113 0.84 -13.31 7.49
CA CYS A 113 0.75 -13.33 8.95
C CYS A 113 -0.30 -14.33 9.44
N GLN A 114 -0.13 -14.86 10.65
CA GLN A 114 -1.03 -15.84 11.27
C GLN A 114 -2.50 -15.37 11.32
N LYS A 115 -2.73 -14.06 11.47
CA LYS A 115 -4.08 -13.49 11.44
C LYS A 115 -4.74 -13.63 10.07
N CYS A 116 -4.00 -13.36 9.00
CA CYS A 116 -4.51 -13.53 7.64
C CYS A 116 -4.67 -15.01 7.30
N HIS A 117 -3.68 -15.84 7.64
CA HIS A 117 -3.76 -17.27 7.47
C HIS A 117 -5.01 -17.85 8.17
N GLY A 118 -5.21 -17.54 9.46
CA GLY A 118 -6.34 -18.04 10.22
C GLY A 118 -7.72 -17.55 9.73
N ALA A 119 -7.82 -16.34 9.18
CA ALA A 119 -9.04 -15.88 8.53
C ALA A 119 -9.30 -16.66 7.23
N LEU A 120 -8.27 -16.82 6.41
CA LEU A 120 -8.36 -17.57 5.16
C LEU A 120 -8.67 -19.04 5.38
N SER A 121 -8.08 -19.71 6.38
CA SER A 121 -8.41 -21.10 6.72
C SER A 121 -9.88 -21.27 7.12
N LYS A 122 -10.52 -20.21 7.63
CA LYS A 122 -11.96 -20.20 7.97
C LYS A 122 -12.85 -19.78 6.81
N GLY A 123 -12.29 -19.51 5.63
CA GLY A 123 -13.03 -19.04 4.46
C GLY A 123 -13.51 -17.58 4.59
N SER A 124 -12.89 -16.77 5.44
CA SER A 124 -13.23 -15.34 5.58
C SER A 124 -12.17 -14.42 5.00
N ILE A 125 -12.61 -13.28 4.46
CA ILE A 125 -11.72 -12.24 3.94
C ILE A 125 -10.99 -11.59 5.13
N PRO A 126 -9.65 -11.54 5.14
CA PRO A 126 -8.91 -10.87 6.21
C PRO A 126 -9.28 -9.39 6.32
N LYS A 127 -9.52 -8.92 7.55
CA LYS A 127 -10.03 -7.57 7.87
C LYS A 127 -9.30 -6.42 7.17
N PHE A 128 -7.97 -6.53 7.05
CA PHE A 128 -7.11 -5.49 6.49
C PHE A 128 -6.57 -5.86 5.11
N SER A 129 -7.18 -6.84 4.42
CA SER A 129 -6.77 -7.19 3.08
C SER A 129 -7.24 -6.16 2.06
N ALA A 130 -6.47 -5.96 0.99
CA ALA A 130 -6.87 -5.09 -0.12
C ALA A 130 -8.26 -5.46 -0.68
N ALA A 131 -8.57 -6.76 -0.72
CA ALA A 131 -9.88 -7.28 -1.15
C ALA A 131 -11.04 -6.92 -0.22
N ASN A 132 -10.78 -6.46 1.01
CA ASN A 132 -11.81 -6.00 1.95
C ASN A 132 -12.01 -4.47 1.87
N ASN A 133 -12.02 -3.90 0.66
CA ASN A 133 -12.12 -2.46 0.41
C ASN A 133 -11.02 -1.62 1.10
N MET A 134 -9.87 -2.25 1.41
CA MET A 134 -8.69 -1.57 1.95
C MET A 134 -7.63 -1.31 0.86
N TRP A 135 -8.02 -1.49 -0.41
CA TRP A 135 -7.20 -1.11 -1.55
C TRP A 135 -7.27 0.41 -1.73
N LEU A 136 -6.15 1.08 -1.48
CA LEU A 136 -6.01 2.53 -1.63
C LEU A 136 -5.30 2.93 -2.92
N GLY A 137 -4.76 1.97 -3.69
CA GLY A 137 -3.90 2.24 -4.83
C GLY A 137 -2.53 2.80 -4.42
N ASP A 138 -1.78 3.25 -5.42
CA ASP A 138 -0.56 4.03 -5.20
C ASP A 138 -0.90 5.49 -4.90
N ILE A 139 -0.01 6.17 -4.19
CA ILE A 139 -0.16 7.61 -3.93
C ILE A 139 0.06 8.35 -5.26
N PRO A 140 -0.87 9.20 -5.72
CA PRO A 140 -0.67 10.04 -6.89
C PRO A 140 0.54 10.96 -6.72
N ALA A 141 1.27 11.25 -7.80
CA ALA A 141 2.48 12.07 -7.76
C ALA A 141 2.24 13.47 -7.14
N GLU A 142 1.04 14.02 -7.33
CA GLU A 142 0.61 15.31 -6.78
C GLU A 142 0.44 15.28 -5.25
N LEU A 143 0.23 14.09 -4.68
CA LEU A 143 0.07 13.85 -3.25
C LEU A 143 1.32 13.23 -2.60
N GLU A 144 2.37 13.01 -3.37
CA GLU A 144 3.64 12.53 -2.86
C GLU A 144 4.40 13.65 -2.12
N GLY A 145 5.06 13.31 -1.02
CA GLY A 145 5.96 14.22 -0.31
C GLY A 145 5.27 15.31 0.53
N LEU A 146 3.95 15.22 0.74
CA LEU A 146 3.22 16.13 1.62
C LEU A 146 3.75 16.05 3.06
N THR A 147 3.88 17.20 3.69
CA THR A 147 4.15 17.32 5.12
C THR A 147 2.93 16.91 5.94
N ILE A 148 3.13 16.53 7.21
CA ILE A 148 2.02 16.14 8.10
C ILE A 148 0.90 17.22 8.16
N PRO A 149 1.18 18.54 8.20
CA PRO A 149 0.15 19.55 8.10
C PRO A 149 -0.61 19.55 6.77
N GLU A 150 0.07 19.35 5.64
CA GLU A 150 -0.54 19.32 4.30
C GLU A 150 -1.42 18.09 4.12
N GLU A 151 -0.96 16.90 4.53
CA GLU A 151 -1.78 15.67 4.54
C GLU A 151 -3.07 15.87 5.34
N LYS A 152 -2.98 16.54 6.50
CA LYS A 152 -4.14 16.89 7.33
C LYS A 152 -5.05 17.93 6.67
N LEU A 153 -4.52 18.84 5.88
CA LEU A 153 -5.29 19.88 5.22
C LEU A 153 -6.17 19.31 4.09
N ILE A 154 -5.67 18.30 3.38
CA ILE A 154 -6.38 17.64 2.28
C ILE A 154 -7.19 16.42 2.72
N SER A 155 -7.06 15.99 3.99
CA SER A 155 -7.76 14.81 4.49
C SER A 155 -9.29 14.97 4.40
N LEU A 156 -9.99 13.92 3.99
CA LEU A 156 -11.47 13.92 3.99
C LEU A 156 -12.04 13.97 5.42
N TYR A 157 -11.27 13.47 6.38
CA TYR A 157 -11.64 13.40 7.78
C TYR A 157 -10.51 13.91 8.67
N ARG A 158 -10.80 14.94 9.46
CA ARG A 158 -9.89 15.48 10.47
C ARG A 158 -10.12 14.82 11.82
N HIS A 159 -9.04 14.46 12.49
CA HIS A 159 -9.06 14.08 13.90
C HIS A 159 -8.76 15.30 14.78
N ASN A 160 -9.37 15.39 15.97
CA ASN A 160 -9.22 16.55 16.85
C ASN A 160 -7.83 16.68 17.48
N SER A 161 -7.06 15.59 17.61
CA SER A 161 -5.72 15.61 18.21
C SER A 161 -4.79 14.62 17.54
N CYS A 162 -3.59 15.10 17.17
CA CYS A 162 -2.53 14.30 16.57
C CYS A 162 -1.37 14.22 17.56
N ILE A 163 -0.96 13.01 17.94
CA ILE A 163 0.20 12.81 18.80
C ILE A 163 1.35 12.36 17.92
N ILE A 164 2.32 13.27 17.71
CA ILE A 164 3.54 12.98 16.96
C ILE A 164 4.64 12.66 17.96
N LYS A 165 5.15 11.43 17.91
CA LYS A 165 6.28 11.03 18.73
C LYS A 165 7.58 11.34 18.00
N LEU A 166 8.33 12.33 18.50
CA LEU A 166 9.67 12.62 18.01
C LEU A 166 10.66 11.63 18.61
N HIS A 167 11.36 10.88 17.76
CA HIS A 167 12.44 10.01 18.18
C HIS A 167 13.72 10.82 18.32
N SER A 168 14.19 10.99 19.56
CA SER A 168 15.48 11.60 19.86
C SER A 168 16.55 10.51 20.01
N PRO A 169 17.73 10.64 19.38
CA PRO A 169 18.85 9.73 19.61
C PRO A 169 19.40 9.82 21.04
N PHE A 170 19.01 10.84 21.81
CA PHE A 170 19.46 11.08 23.18
C PHE A 170 18.54 10.47 24.25
N HIS A 171 17.42 9.85 23.87
CA HIS A 171 16.50 9.22 24.83
C HIS A 171 16.79 7.74 25.00
N SER A 172 16.83 7.28 26.26
CA SER A 172 16.97 5.86 26.58
C SER A 172 15.79 5.07 26.02
N THR A 173 16.08 3.93 25.38
CA THR A 173 15.07 3.01 24.85
C THR A 173 14.18 2.43 25.96
N THR A 174 14.66 2.40 27.21
CA THR A 174 13.92 1.91 28.39
C THR A 174 12.87 2.89 28.91
N THR A 175 13.03 4.20 28.68
CA THR A 175 12.05 5.22 29.10
C THR A 175 11.18 5.74 27.96
N ALA A 176 11.45 5.30 26.73
CA ALA A 176 10.67 5.67 25.57
C ALA A 176 9.26 5.07 25.63
N GLN A 177 8.23 5.90 25.47
CA GLN A 177 6.84 5.44 25.38
C GLN A 177 6.67 4.51 24.17
N THR A 178 6.40 3.22 24.39
CA THR A 178 6.33 2.19 23.33
C THR A 178 4.98 2.14 22.63
N ALA A 179 3.92 2.56 23.30
CA ALA A 179 2.56 2.53 22.75
C ALA A 179 1.70 3.67 23.32
N LEU A 180 0.66 4.01 22.56
CA LEU A 180 -0.41 4.89 22.97
C LEU A 180 -1.74 4.15 22.72
N LYS A 181 -2.64 4.14 23.71
CA LYS A 181 -3.98 3.59 23.59
C LYS A 181 -4.98 4.65 24.04
N GLY A 182 -5.96 4.96 23.19
CA GLY A 182 -6.99 5.95 23.47
C GLY A 182 -8.11 5.91 22.43
N ASN A 183 -9.19 6.62 22.71
CA ASN A 183 -10.29 6.79 21.76
C ASN A 183 -9.91 7.85 20.71
N CYS A 184 -10.24 7.59 19.45
CA CYS A 184 -10.09 8.55 18.35
C CYS A 184 -11.48 8.97 17.87
N ILE A 185 -11.69 10.27 17.69
CA ILE A 185 -12.90 10.84 17.09
C ILE A 185 -12.48 11.62 15.85
N SER A 186 -13.16 11.34 14.74
CA SER A 186 -12.91 11.96 13.44
C SER A 186 -14.15 12.70 12.94
N PHE A 187 -13.94 13.82 12.26
CA PHE A 187 -15.00 14.67 11.68
C PHE A 187 -14.75 14.85 10.20
N VAL A 188 -15.81 14.93 9.39
CA VAL A 188 -15.70 15.28 7.98
C VAL A 188 -15.10 16.68 7.83
N GLN A 189 -14.15 16.83 6.92
CA GLN A 189 -13.50 18.10 6.61
C GLN A 189 -14.23 18.80 5.46
N ASN A 190 -14.50 20.10 5.61
CA ASN A 190 -15.09 20.90 4.52
C ASN A 190 -13.99 21.39 3.58
N VAL A 191 -13.45 20.47 2.78
CA VAL A 191 -12.35 20.74 1.84
C VAL A 191 -12.67 21.91 0.89
N PRO A 192 -13.87 22.02 0.28
CA PRO A 192 -14.17 23.13 -0.63
C PRO A 192 -14.07 24.51 0.05
N ASN A 193 -14.57 24.63 1.28
CA ASN A 193 -14.50 25.89 2.01
C ASN A 193 -13.05 26.25 2.38
N ILE A 194 -12.28 25.24 2.81
CA ILE A 194 -10.86 25.42 3.13
C ILE A 194 -10.09 25.93 1.91
N VAL A 195 -10.25 25.29 0.75
CA VAL A 195 -9.58 25.71 -0.50
C VAL A 195 -9.90 27.17 -0.85
N ASN A 196 -11.16 27.59 -0.69
CA ASN A 196 -11.58 28.97 -0.95
C ASN A 196 -11.09 29.99 0.10
N SER A 197 -10.64 29.52 1.27
CA SER A 197 -10.19 30.37 2.37
C SER A 197 -8.66 30.52 2.43
N LEU A 198 -7.91 29.70 1.70
CA LEU A 198 -6.45 29.79 1.64
C LEU A 198 -6.04 30.97 0.77
N PRO A 199 -5.01 31.76 1.16
CA PRO A 199 -4.48 32.80 0.31
C PRO A 199 -3.88 32.19 -0.96
N LEU A 200 -4.22 32.77 -2.11
CA LEU A 200 -3.67 32.44 -3.43
C LEU A 200 -2.21 32.90 -3.57
#